data_AF-A0A7V3JR82-F1
#
_entry.id   AF-A0A7V3JR82-F1
#
_cell.length_a   1.000
_cell.length_b   1.000
_cell.length_c   1.000
_cell.angle_alpha   90.00
_cell.angle_beta   90.00
_cell.angle_gamma   90.00
#
_symmetry.space_group_name_H-M   'P 1'
#
loop_
_entity.id
_entity.type
_entity.pdbx_description
1 polymer ?
#
loop_
_entity_poly.entity_id
_entity_poly.type
_entity_poly.pdbx_seq_one_letter_code
_entity_poly.pdbx_strand_id
1 'polypeptide(L)'
;PLKALLTKTPALRLVLVNAMRTVREPALAALMRAGQVYAEIAMLEGVGGLERLLAALPAERILFGSFMPMFYFESAAGKLEESQLSPQQRRAIASQNARQLLAASSNPKAPKR
;
A
#
# COMPACT_ATOMS: atom_id res chain seq x y z
N PRO A 1 -6.13 -18.87 -0.24
CA PRO A 1 -5.46 -17.79 -1.00
C PRO A 1 -6.11 -16.41 -0.76
N LEU A 2 -5.33 -15.32 -0.65
CA LEU A 2 -5.81 -13.98 -0.24
C LEU A 2 -7.03 -13.46 -1.02
N LYS A 3 -7.10 -13.71 -2.33
CA LYS A 3 -8.26 -13.36 -3.17
C LYS A 3 -9.58 -13.91 -2.63
N ALA A 4 -9.59 -15.18 -2.21
CA ALA A 4 -10.80 -15.82 -1.67
C ALA A 4 -11.24 -15.21 -0.34
N LEU A 5 -10.29 -14.73 0.48
CA LEU A 5 -10.59 -14.05 1.74
C LEU A 5 -11.26 -12.70 1.49
N LEU A 6 -10.76 -11.92 0.52
CA LEU A 6 -11.34 -10.65 0.11
C LEU A 6 -12.78 -10.83 -0.41
N THR A 7 -13.03 -11.86 -1.22
CA THR A 7 -14.39 -12.16 -1.72
C THR A 7 -15.34 -12.60 -0.59
N LYS A 8 -14.86 -13.39 0.38
CA LYS A 8 -15.68 -13.87 1.51
C LYS A 8 -15.89 -12.81 2.59
N THR A 9 -15.09 -11.75 2.62
CA THR A 9 -15.19 -10.67 3.62
C THR A 9 -15.05 -9.32 2.92
N PRO A 10 -16.12 -8.80 2.28
CA PRO A 10 -16.05 -7.59 1.46
C PRO A 10 -15.60 -6.33 2.20
N ALA A 11 -15.81 -6.28 3.53
CA ALA A 11 -15.36 -5.18 4.39
C ALA A 11 -13.90 -5.32 4.88
N LEU A 12 -13.20 -6.41 4.49
CA LEU A 12 -11.82 -6.63 4.88
C LEU A 12 -10.92 -5.61 4.18
N ARG A 13 -10.13 -4.91 4.99
CA ARG A 13 -9.02 -4.07 4.53
C ARG A 13 -7.73 -4.84 4.76
N LEU A 14 -7.03 -5.15 3.68
CA LEU A 14 -5.82 -5.96 3.68
C LEU A 14 -4.60 -5.09 3.35
N VAL A 15 -3.57 -5.11 4.19
CA VAL A 15 -2.28 -4.46 3.90
C VAL A 15 -1.26 -5.52 3.52
N LEU A 16 -0.65 -5.38 2.35
CA LEU A 16 0.46 -6.21 1.89
C LEU A 16 1.77 -5.56 2.35
N VAL A 17 2.38 -6.16 3.36
CA VAL A 17 3.67 -5.73 3.92
C VAL A 17 4.81 -6.54 3.34
N ASN A 18 5.94 -5.89 3.07
CA ASN A 18 7.18 -6.49 2.58
C ASN A 18 6.99 -7.29 1.27
N ALA A 19 5.98 -6.92 0.49
CA ALA A 19 5.45 -7.77 -0.58
C ALA A 19 6.02 -7.42 -1.96
N MET A 20 6.64 -6.24 -2.13
CA MET A 20 6.95 -5.69 -3.45
C MET A 20 8.05 -6.44 -4.23
N ARG A 21 8.88 -7.27 -3.56
CA ARG A 21 9.81 -8.20 -4.25
C ARG A 21 9.13 -9.49 -4.72
N THR A 22 8.05 -9.90 -4.06
CA THR A 22 7.41 -11.21 -4.25
C THR A 22 6.15 -11.12 -5.11
N VAL A 23 5.32 -10.10 -4.87
CA VAL A 23 4.06 -9.91 -5.57
C VAL A 23 4.29 -9.02 -6.79
N ARG A 24 4.22 -9.61 -7.98
CA ARG A 24 4.37 -8.91 -9.26
C ARG A 24 3.07 -8.21 -9.69
N GLU A 25 3.19 -7.24 -10.59
CA GLU A 25 2.09 -6.36 -11.04
C GLU A 25 0.78 -7.09 -11.43
N PRO A 26 0.78 -8.22 -12.17
CA PRO A 26 -0.47 -8.90 -12.51
C PRO A 26 -1.21 -9.47 -11.29
N ALA A 27 -0.45 -10.03 -10.34
CA ALA A 27 -1.01 -10.58 -9.10
C ALA A 27 -1.46 -9.46 -8.15
N LEU A 28 -0.69 -8.38 -8.06
CA LEU A 28 -1.03 -7.20 -7.28
C LEU A 28 -2.33 -6.55 -7.78
N ALA A 29 -2.43 -6.32 -9.09
CA ALA A 29 -3.63 -5.78 -9.72
C ALA A 29 -4.86 -6.71 -9.53
N ALA A 30 -4.67 -8.03 -9.59
CA ALA A 30 -5.75 -8.99 -9.34
C ALA A 30 -6.26 -8.93 -7.89
N LEU A 31 -5.37 -8.76 -6.90
CA LEU A 31 -5.74 -8.58 -5.50
C LEU A 31 -6.47 -7.25 -5.28
N MET A 32 -5.96 -6.17 -5.88
CA MET A 32 -6.53 -4.83 -5.77
C MET A 32 -7.93 -4.73 -6.38
N ARG A 33 -8.22 -5.46 -7.46
CA ARG A 33 -9.57 -5.59 -8.02
C ARG A 33 -10.51 -6.42 -7.15
N ALA A 34 -9.99 -7.30 -6.30
CA ALA A 34 -10.79 -8.23 -5.51
C ALA A 34 -11.33 -7.62 -4.20
N GLY A 35 -10.82 -6.47 -3.76
CA GLY A 35 -11.29 -5.83 -2.52
C GLY A 35 -10.43 -4.66 -2.07
N GLN A 36 -10.53 -4.31 -0.78
CA GLN A 36 -9.81 -3.18 -0.22
C GLN A 36 -8.36 -3.55 0.16
N VAL A 37 -7.48 -3.63 -0.84
CA VAL A 37 -6.06 -3.99 -0.65
C VAL A 37 -5.19 -2.74 -0.67
N TYR A 38 -4.18 -2.70 0.18
CA TYR A 38 -3.16 -1.67 0.27
C TYR A 38 -1.78 -2.32 0.15
N ALA A 39 -0.80 -1.60 -0.38
CA ALA A 39 0.59 -2.07 -0.49
C ALA A 39 1.53 -1.01 0.06
N GLU A 40 2.57 -1.43 0.78
CA GLU A 40 3.63 -0.54 1.24
C GLU A 40 4.92 -0.65 0.41
N ILE A 41 5.83 0.31 0.56
CA ILE A 41 6.98 0.51 -0.34
C ILE A 41 8.35 0.06 0.20
N ALA A 42 8.44 -0.56 1.38
CA ALA A 42 9.72 -0.85 2.04
C ALA A 42 10.65 -1.68 1.15
N MET A 43 10.10 -2.69 0.49
CA MET A 43 10.83 -3.59 -0.40
C MET A 43 10.61 -3.27 -1.88
N LEU A 44 10.17 -2.05 -2.21
CA LEU A 44 10.07 -1.61 -3.59
C LEU A 44 11.47 -1.27 -4.11
N GLU A 45 11.89 -1.93 -5.19
CA GLU A 45 13.24 -1.78 -5.76
C GLU A 45 13.21 -1.35 -7.23
N GLY A 46 14.34 -0.79 -7.68
CA GLY A 46 14.57 -0.36 -9.06
C GLY A 46 14.14 1.08 -9.34
N VAL A 47 14.80 1.67 -10.33
CA VAL A 47 14.53 3.05 -10.79
C VAL A 47 13.06 3.19 -11.21
N GLY A 48 12.44 4.31 -10.84
CA GLY A 48 11.04 4.59 -11.17
C GLY A 48 10.05 3.60 -10.54
N GLY A 49 10.42 2.93 -9.44
CA GLY A 49 9.58 1.89 -8.82
C GLY A 49 8.23 2.43 -8.36
N LEU A 50 8.21 3.62 -7.76
CA LEU A 50 6.98 4.21 -7.25
C LEU A 50 6.09 4.76 -8.37
N GLU A 51 6.67 5.29 -9.43
CA GLU A 51 5.98 5.73 -10.64
C GLU A 51 5.27 4.57 -11.32
N ARG A 52 5.96 3.42 -11.46
CA ARG A 52 5.34 2.18 -11.97
C ARG A 52 4.20 1.71 -11.08
N LEU A 53 4.40 1.77 -9.77
CA LEU A 53 3.36 1.41 -8.80
C LEU A 53 2.14 2.34 -8.91
N LEU A 54 2.35 3.64 -9.09
CA LEU A 54 1.31 4.66 -9.27
C LEU A 54 0.60 4.56 -10.63
N ALA A 55 1.26 4.04 -11.66
CA ALA A 55 0.63 3.74 -12.94
C ALA A 55 -0.31 2.52 -12.84
N ALA A 56 0.02 1.55 -11.97
CA ALA A 56 -0.76 0.34 -11.78
C ALA A 56 -1.86 0.48 -10.71
N LEU A 57 -1.64 1.34 -9.70
CA LEU A 57 -2.47 1.43 -8.51
C LEU A 57 -2.89 2.86 -8.18
N PRO A 58 -4.10 3.06 -7.65
CA PRO A 58 -4.51 4.34 -7.09
C PRO A 58 -3.60 4.73 -5.91
N ALA A 59 -3.19 6.00 -5.88
CA ALA A 59 -2.25 6.52 -4.90
C ALA A 59 -2.72 6.32 -3.45
N GLU A 60 -4.04 6.32 -3.22
CA GLU A 60 -4.69 6.15 -1.92
C GLU A 60 -4.52 4.73 -1.34
N ARG A 61 -4.08 3.77 -2.16
CA ARG A 61 -3.80 2.38 -1.76
C ARG A 61 -2.33 2.11 -1.49
N ILE A 62 -1.47 3.11 -1.68
CA ILE A 62 -0.02 2.99 -1.47
C ILE A 62 0.33 3.60 -0.11
N LEU A 63 1.13 2.87 0.67
CA LEU A 63 1.53 3.27 2.02
C LEU A 63 3.05 3.40 2.11
N PHE A 64 3.51 4.31 2.96
CA PHE A 64 4.90 4.30 3.38
C PHE A 64 5.18 3.11 4.31
N GLY A 65 6.31 2.45 4.09
CA GLY A 65 6.86 1.43 4.98
C GLY A 65 8.38 1.43 4.84
N SER A 66 9.09 1.21 5.95
CA SER A 66 10.55 1.20 5.97
C SER A 66 11.17 -0.17 6.21
N PHE A 67 10.40 -1.11 6.75
CA PHE A 67 10.88 -2.39 7.26
C PHE A 67 12.06 -2.26 8.25
N MET A 68 12.18 -1.12 8.93
CA MET A 68 13.15 -0.93 10.01
C MET A 68 12.83 -1.89 11.17
N PRO A 69 13.83 -2.54 11.78
CA PRO A 69 15.28 -2.35 11.62
C PRO A 69 15.94 -3.22 10.56
N MET A 70 15.19 -4.03 9.80
CA MET A 70 15.77 -4.91 8.79
C MET A 70 16.40 -4.12 7.65
N PHE A 71 15.82 -2.98 7.26
CA PHE A 71 16.37 -2.01 6.31
C PHE A 71 16.54 -0.62 6.94
N TYR A 72 17.47 0.17 6.38
CA TYR A 72 17.68 1.57 6.74
C TYR A 72 16.44 2.40 6.40
N PHE A 73 16.01 3.23 7.35
CA PHE A 73 14.85 4.10 7.17
C PHE A 73 15.03 5.04 5.98
N GLU A 74 16.24 5.59 5.83
CA GLU A 74 16.65 6.51 4.78
C GLU A 74 16.49 5.88 3.39
N SER A 75 16.67 4.56 3.26
CA SER A 75 16.42 3.86 1.99
C SER A 75 14.96 3.97 1.58
N ALA A 76 14.01 3.88 2.52
CA ALA A 76 12.60 4.05 2.22
C ALA A 76 12.22 5.52 2.02
N ALA A 77 12.77 6.42 2.83
CA ALA A 77 12.56 7.85 2.68
C ALA A 77 13.05 8.37 1.31
N GLY A 78 14.23 7.93 0.88
CA GLY A 78 14.83 8.26 -0.42
C GLY A 78 13.94 7.90 -1.60
N LYS A 79 13.15 6.81 -1.52
CA LYS A 79 12.16 6.44 -2.56
C LYS A 79 11.12 7.52 -2.79
N LEU A 80 10.75 8.29 -1.76
CA LEU A 80 9.83 9.42 -1.93
C LEU A 80 10.53 10.66 -2.47
N GLU A 81 11.83 10.83 -2.20
CA GLU A 81 12.66 11.99 -2.58
C GLU A 81 13.09 11.92 -4.03
N GLU A 82 13.46 10.73 -4.48
CA GLU A 82 13.93 10.47 -5.84
C GLU A 82 12.77 10.35 -6.84
N SER A 83 11.54 10.10 -6.37
CA SER A 83 10.37 9.96 -7.24
C SER A 83 9.72 11.29 -7.61
N GLN A 84 9.24 11.36 -8.85
CA GLN A 84 8.49 12.51 -9.37
C GLN A 84 7.05 12.49 -8.86
N LEU A 85 6.86 12.86 -7.61
CA LEU A 85 5.55 12.90 -6.96
C LEU A 85 5.00 14.32 -6.91
N SER A 86 3.69 14.46 -7.15
CA SER A 86 3.00 15.69 -6.78
C SER A 86 3.05 15.87 -5.25
N PRO A 87 2.97 17.12 -4.74
CA PRO A 87 2.90 17.36 -3.29
C PRO A 87 1.76 16.59 -2.61
N GLN A 88 0.66 16.37 -3.33
CA GLN A 88 -0.48 15.58 -2.83
C GLN A 88 -0.12 14.10 -2.72
N GLN A 89 0.47 13.48 -3.75
CA GLN A 89 0.88 12.07 -3.72
C GLN A 89 1.92 11.82 -2.62
N ARG A 90 2.91 12.71 -2.48
CA ARG A 90 3.90 12.61 -1.41
C ARG A 90 3.26 12.60 -0.03
N ARG A 91 2.34 13.53 0.26
CA ARG A 91 1.63 13.57 1.56
C ARG A 91 0.74 12.34 1.77
N ALA A 92 0.04 11.91 0.72
CA ALA A 92 -0.82 10.72 0.71
C ALA A 92 -0.03 9.49 1.16
N ILE A 93 1.06 9.19 0.44
CA ILE A 93 1.87 7.99 0.66
C ILE A 93 2.63 8.07 1.98
N ALA A 94 3.23 9.23 2.29
CA ALA A 94 4.05 9.40 3.50
C ALA A 94 3.27 9.17 4.80
N SER A 95 2.00 9.57 4.88
CA SER A 95 1.23 9.33 6.11
C SER A 95 -0.29 9.39 5.98
N GLN A 96 -0.85 10.18 5.06
CA GLN A 96 -2.29 10.45 5.06
C GLN A 96 -3.12 9.20 4.76
N ASN A 97 -2.67 8.34 3.83
CA ASN A 97 -3.35 7.08 3.52
C ASN A 97 -3.39 6.16 4.75
N ALA A 98 -2.29 6.05 5.49
CA ALA A 98 -2.22 5.26 6.72
C ALA A 98 -3.16 5.82 7.80
N ARG A 99 -3.18 7.15 7.98
CA ARG A 99 -4.10 7.82 8.94
C ARG A 99 -5.56 7.53 8.61
N GLN A 100 -5.95 7.64 7.34
CA GLN A 100 -7.32 7.36 6.90
C GLN A 100 -7.68 5.89 7.09
N LEU A 101 -6.77 4.98 6.74
CA LEU A 101 -6.94 3.54 6.94
C LEU A 101 -7.17 3.21 8.43
N LEU A 102 -6.38 3.79 9.33
CA LEU A 102 -6.50 3.56 10.76
C LEU A 102 -7.77 4.20 11.35
N ALA A 103 -8.13 5.41 10.93
CA ALA A 103 -9.35 6.08 11.37
C ALA A 103 -10.63 5.29 10.99
N ALA A 104 -10.63 4.69 9.80
CA ALA A 104 -11.71 3.80 9.37
C ALA A 104 -11.74 2.47 10.17
N SER A 105 -10.65 2.08 10.82
CA SER A 105 -10.60 0.89 11.71
C SER A 105 -11.11 1.18 13.11
N SER A 106 -10.99 2.42 13.59
CA SER A 106 -11.45 2.82 14.91
C SER A 106 -12.96 3.09 15.02
N ASN A 107 -13.70 3.09 13.89
CA ASN A 107 -15.14 3.30 13.91
C ASN A 107 -15.89 1.95 14.02
N PRO A 108 -16.52 1.60 15.15
CA PRO A 108 -17.05 0.25 15.39
C PRO A 108 -18.40 -0.04 14.73
N LYS A 109 -18.91 0.81 13.82
CA LYS A 109 -20.15 0.54 13.09
C LYS A 109 -19.94 -0.55 12.02
N ALA A 110 -19.64 -1.76 12.46
CA ALA A 110 -19.91 -2.95 11.68
C ALA A 110 -21.42 -3.24 11.73
N PRO A 111 -22.06 -3.61 10.60
CA PRO A 111 -23.41 -4.15 10.65
C PRO A 111 -23.41 -5.41 11.53
N LYS A 112 -24.30 -5.46 12.51
CA LYS A 112 -24.58 -6.68 13.28
C LYS A 112 -24.97 -7.76 12.27
N ARG A 113 -24.19 -8.84 12.23
CA ARG A 113 -24.57 -10.08 11.54
C ARG A 113 -25.72 -10.75 12.27
#